data_AF-A0A251X1T7-F1
#
_entry.id   AF-A0A251X1T7-F1
#
_cell.length_a   1.000
_cell.length_b   1.000
_cell.length_c   1.000
_cell.angle_alpha   90.00
_cell.angle_beta   90.00
_cell.angle_gamma   90.00
#
_symmetry.space_group_name_H-M   'P 1'
#
loop_
_entity.id
_entity.type
_entity.pdbx_description
1 polymer ?
#
loop_
_entity_poly.entity_id
_entity_poly.type
_entity_poly.pdbx_seq_one_letter_code
_entity_poly.pdbx_strand_id
1 'polypeptide(L)'
;MLRRRFMSGATAALGLSACAPLPEYEINRTTTLCATTPHPDGMLRVDMHNHIMNLRDGDAMEFLRRREELNADIPFNTDTIRFMLAPYTRPLNSEINDLEAVIDANMDIAGFCATASDRQKTSLPNFQTRPAEDEPLGFMRNRMRNAALLIASAPQIDLFITSMVDMYEVHGEVDFYDPHKQRLFYSKLALATKGRILPFVSFQPERAAEQTYNDDYTIDFVRSAILEHGFLGVKIHPSVGIDPLDNTNFGCRNTSSPDELDGVWGEQDGPYIQKQMDLLYDLCHELDVPLLTHHGTGILANPTCQLRGDNPDDWTNSTHHWIQLMERLEQTHPNFRVCLGHLSGGFEFEQGTLREHPWFSCTTQYILERLTAGDPCNIWLDTSAHAELFEDTEEAEQLKTAIADFIKTNPKIADRMIYGSDWHMPSGLAKDYAHSMEGILPRSKQDIMGHNAIKFLGLNKPATLGRLEKFFGQINLPLSNIPWFRKMERDGLI
;
A
#
# COMPACT_ATOMS: atom_id res chain seq x y z
N MET A 1 -17.22 -17.20 10.55
CA MET A 1 -16.18 -18.20 10.22
C MET A 1 -15.91 -18.17 8.72
N LEU A 2 -15.01 -17.28 8.30
CA LEU A 2 -14.61 -17.04 6.92
C LEU A 2 -13.48 -18.00 6.54
N ARG A 3 -13.79 -19.12 5.88
CA ARG A 3 -12.77 -19.98 5.27
C ARG A 3 -12.48 -19.49 3.86
N ARG A 4 -11.50 -18.60 3.71
CA ARG A 4 -10.78 -18.48 2.43
C ARG A 4 -10.18 -19.86 2.15
N ARG A 5 -10.72 -20.58 1.15
CA ARG A 5 -10.12 -21.84 0.67
C ARG A 5 -8.85 -21.52 -0.09
N PHE A 6 -7.80 -21.14 0.63
CA PHE A 6 -6.44 -21.32 0.13
C PHE A 6 -6.08 -22.79 0.29
N MET A 7 -5.55 -23.39 -0.78
CA MET A 7 -5.32 -24.82 -0.93
C MET A 7 -4.84 -25.51 0.36
N SER A 8 -5.63 -26.45 0.88
CA SER A 8 -5.23 -27.32 1.99
C SER A 8 -4.21 -28.35 1.50
N GLY A 9 -2.94 -28.15 1.86
CA GLY A 9 -1.80 -29.01 1.54
C GLY A 9 -0.49 -28.28 1.85
N ALA A 10 0.68 -28.93 1.69
CA ALA A 10 2.00 -28.31 1.91
C ALA A 10 2.22 -27.00 1.11
N THR A 11 1.34 -26.69 0.16
CA THR A 11 1.17 -25.42 -0.55
C THR A 11 0.64 -24.26 0.31
N ALA A 12 0.14 -24.47 1.53
CA ALA A 12 -0.34 -23.40 2.42
C ALA A 12 0.82 -22.55 2.99
N ALA A 13 1.98 -23.16 3.25
CA ALA A 13 3.22 -22.44 3.54
C ALA A 13 3.78 -21.73 2.29
N LEU A 14 3.52 -22.29 1.10
CA LEU A 14 3.70 -21.59 -0.19
C LEU A 14 2.53 -20.65 -0.51
N GLY A 15 1.57 -20.44 0.39
CA GLY A 15 0.47 -19.47 0.23
C GLY A 15 0.80 -18.08 0.78
N LEU A 16 1.98 -17.92 1.37
CA LEU A 16 2.60 -16.62 1.76
C LEU A 16 3.23 -15.91 0.58
N SER A 17 3.47 -16.67 -0.46
CA SER A 17 4.14 -16.25 -1.65
C SER A 17 3.33 -16.88 -2.73
N ALA A 18 2.54 -16.11 -3.43
CA ALA A 18 1.96 -16.56 -4.66
C ALA A 18 3.16 -16.85 -5.63
N CYS A 19 3.74 -18.03 -5.45
CA CYS A 19 5.07 -18.45 -5.90
C CYS A 19 4.89 -19.22 -7.19
N ALA A 20 4.26 -18.55 -8.15
CA ALA A 20 4.41 -18.99 -9.52
C ALA A 20 5.86 -18.65 -9.91
N PRO A 21 6.71 -19.64 -10.19
CA PRO A 21 8.03 -19.39 -10.75
C PRO A 21 7.90 -18.51 -12.00
N LEU A 22 8.66 -17.42 -12.12
CA LEU A 22 8.74 -16.65 -13.37
C LEU A 22 9.86 -17.26 -14.23
N PRO A 23 9.56 -17.87 -15.39
CA PRO A 23 10.57 -18.45 -16.27
C PRO A 23 11.78 -17.53 -16.46
N GLU A 24 13.01 -18.05 -16.57
CA GLU A 24 14.23 -17.22 -16.77
C GLU A 24 14.10 -16.26 -17.98
N TYR A 25 13.36 -16.67 -19.00
CA TYR A 25 12.95 -15.84 -20.12
C TYR A 25 12.21 -14.56 -19.68
N GLU A 26 11.31 -14.66 -18.71
CA GLU A 26 10.58 -13.52 -18.15
C GLU A 26 11.48 -12.59 -17.33
N ILE A 27 12.60 -13.05 -16.75
CA ILE A 27 13.53 -12.17 -16.01
C ILE A 27 14.38 -11.31 -16.95
N ASN A 28 14.93 -11.88 -18.03
CA ASN A 28 15.65 -11.08 -19.04
C ASN A 28 14.70 -10.11 -19.75
N ARG A 29 13.45 -10.54 -19.95
CA ARG A 29 12.36 -9.68 -20.42
C ARG A 29 12.02 -8.60 -19.39
N THR A 30 12.03 -8.90 -18.09
CA THR A 30 11.77 -7.94 -17.00
C THR A 30 12.75 -6.79 -17.06
N THR A 31 14.06 -7.03 -17.16
CA THR A 31 15.05 -5.94 -17.25
C THR A 31 14.82 -5.08 -18.49
N THR A 32 14.50 -5.71 -19.62
CA THR A 32 14.18 -5.00 -20.87
C THR A 32 12.89 -4.17 -20.76
N LEU A 33 11.84 -4.71 -20.13
CA LEU A 33 10.55 -4.04 -19.91
C LEU A 33 10.65 -2.94 -18.86
N CYS A 34 11.47 -3.12 -17.83
CA CYS A 34 11.71 -2.11 -16.80
C CYS A 34 12.33 -0.83 -17.38
N ALA A 35 13.17 -1.00 -18.40
CA ALA A 35 13.77 0.10 -19.16
C ALA A 35 12.78 0.81 -20.10
N THR A 36 11.59 0.23 -20.35
CA THR A 36 10.61 0.87 -21.21
C THR A 36 9.98 2.05 -20.48
N THR A 37 10.20 3.24 -21.01
CA THR A 37 9.44 4.42 -20.57
C THR A 37 7.99 4.28 -21.05
N PRO A 38 7.01 4.69 -20.23
CA PRO A 38 5.63 4.77 -20.68
C PRO A 38 5.52 5.59 -21.96
N HIS A 39 4.56 5.24 -22.80
CA HIS A 39 4.35 5.98 -24.04
C HIS A 39 4.06 7.46 -23.72
N PRO A 40 4.86 8.42 -24.23
CA PRO A 40 4.73 9.84 -23.89
C PRO A 40 3.36 10.39 -24.26
N ASP A 41 2.78 9.90 -25.36
CA ASP A 41 1.45 10.32 -25.85
C ASP A 41 0.29 9.49 -25.27
N GLY A 42 0.58 8.54 -24.38
CA GLY A 42 -0.45 7.72 -23.74
C GLY A 42 -1.21 8.47 -22.63
N MET A 43 -2.38 7.96 -22.29
CA MET A 43 -3.13 8.33 -21.08
C MET A 43 -2.23 8.30 -19.84
N LEU A 44 -2.35 9.31 -18.98
CA LEU A 44 -1.70 9.32 -17.67
C LEU A 44 -2.24 8.17 -16.81
N ARG A 45 -1.35 7.36 -16.24
CA ARG A 45 -1.71 6.26 -15.34
C ARG A 45 -0.97 6.37 -14.02
N VAL A 46 -1.67 6.30 -12.91
CA VAL A 46 -1.09 6.35 -11.57
C VAL A 46 -1.59 5.16 -10.80
N ASP A 47 -0.67 4.30 -10.36
CA ASP A 47 -0.97 3.25 -9.41
C ASP A 47 -0.87 3.83 -8.00
N MET A 48 -2.02 4.16 -7.41
CA MET A 48 -2.13 4.91 -6.16
C MET A 48 -1.81 4.10 -4.91
N HIS A 49 -1.83 2.78 -5.01
CA HIS A 49 -1.71 1.90 -3.86
C HIS A 49 -0.98 0.63 -4.28
N ASN A 50 0.31 0.58 -3.99
CA ASN A 50 1.16 -0.60 -4.07
C ASN A 50 2.14 -0.56 -2.90
N HIS A 51 2.91 -1.61 -2.70
CA HIS A 51 3.92 -1.67 -1.65
C HIS A 51 5.22 -2.32 -2.14
N ILE A 52 6.32 -2.00 -1.48
CA ILE A 52 7.63 -2.61 -1.75
C ILE A 52 8.22 -3.02 -0.41
N MET A 53 8.08 -4.31 -0.09
CA MET A 53 8.56 -4.84 1.17
C MET A 53 9.26 -6.18 0.97
N ASN A 54 9.98 -6.60 2.00
CA ASN A 54 10.60 -7.90 2.12
C ASN A 54 10.39 -8.48 3.51
N LEU A 55 10.77 -9.74 3.69
CA LEU A 55 10.57 -10.49 4.93
C LEU A 55 11.32 -9.89 6.12
N ARG A 56 12.33 -9.03 5.88
CA ARG A 56 13.03 -8.31 6.95
C ARG A 56 12.27 -7.05 7.40
N ASP A 57 11.15 -6.70 6.77
CA ASP A 57 10.32 -5.54 7.13
C ASP A 57 9.28 -5.83 8.21
N GLY A 58 9.14 -7.09 8.63
CA GLY A 58 8.25 -7.45 9.71
C GLY A 58 8.84 -8.61 10.48
N ASP A 59 8.25 -8.89 11.64
CA ASP A 59 8.47 -10.18 12.27
C ASP A 59 7.76 -11.25 11.43
N ALA A 60 8.54 -11.86 10.54
CA ALA A 60 8.10 -12.97 9.71
C ALA A 60 7.43 -14.07 10.53
N MET A 61 7.85 -14.26 11.79
CA MET A 61 7.30 -15.30 12.65
C MET A 61 5.97 -14.91 13.23
N GLU A 62 5.80 -13.66 13.67
CA GLU A 62 4.50 -13.21 14.15
C GLU A 62 3.48 -13.18 13.01
N PHE A 63 3.92 -12.76 11.82
CA PHE A 63 3.15 -12.89 10.58
C PHE A 63 2.71 -14.35 10.30
N LEU A 64 3.63 -15.30 10.44
CA LEU A 64 3.35 -16.73 10.27
C LEU A 64 2.42 -17.28 11.35
N ARG A 65 2.66 -16.94 12.62
CA ARG A 65 1.92 -17.47 13.76
C ARG A 65 0.46 -17.01 13.75
N ARG A 66 0.19 -15.75 13.43
CA ARG A 66 -1.19 -15.28 13.23
C ARG A 66 -1.90 -16.05 12.13
N ARG A 67 -1.18 -16.43 11.09
CA ARG A 67 -1.74 -17.27 10.02
C ARG A 67 -1.97 -18.71 10.47
N GLU A 68 -1.09 -19.27 11.31
CA GLU A 68 -1.26 -20.61 11.90
C GLU A 68 -2.46 -20.67 12.84
N GLU A 69 -2.64 -19.66 13.70
CA GLU A 69 -3.83 -19.50 14.55
C GLU A 69 -5.11 -19.41 13.71
N LEU A 70 -5.02 -18.86 12.50
CA LEU A 70 -6.12 -18.78 11.55
C LEU A 70 -6.32 -20.07 10.73
N ASN A 71 -5.31 -20.93 10.54
CA ASN A 71 -5.39 -22.19 9.77
C ASN A 71 -4.23 -23.18 10.05
N ALA A 72 -4.44 -24.12 10.99
CA ALA A 72 -3.86 -25.47 11.13
C ALA A 72 -2.32 -25.70 11.01
N ASP A 73 -1.74 -26.33 12.05
CA ASP A 73 -0.45 -27.05 12.16
C ASP A 73 0.52 -26.95 10.97
N ILE A 74 1.32 -25.87 10.92
CA ILE A 74 2.47 -25.79 10.02
C ILE A 74 3.73 -26.26 10.80
N PRO A 75 4.40 -27.36 10.41
CA PRO A 75 5.44 -28.00 11.22
C PRO A 75 6.84 -27.38 11.01
N PHE A 76 6.95 -26.08 10.76
CA PHE A 76 8.25 -25.45 10.49
C PHE A 76 8.82 -24.73 11.71
N ASN A 77 10.05 -25.10 12.08
CA ASN A 77 10.82 -24.35 13.06
C ASN A 77 11.24 -22.99 12.49
N THR A 78 11.04 -21.94 13.28
CA THR A 78 11.30 -20.52 13.01
C THR A 78 12.72 -20.25 12.49
N ASP A 79 13.73 -20.88 13.11
CA ASP A 79 15.13 -20.76 12.71
C ASP A 79 15.39 -21.33 11.33
N THR A 80 14.61 -22.35 10.93
CA THR A 80 14.75 -22.99 9.62
C THR A 80 14.22 -22.09 8.53
N ILE A 81 13.05 -21.46 8.73
CA ILE A 81 12.51 -20.46 7.79
C ILE A 81 13.50 -19.31 7.68
N ARG A 82 13.93 -18.73 8.80
CA ARG A 82 14.89 -17.62 8.78
C ARG A 82 16.19 -17.97 8.05
N PHE A 83 16.76 -19.14 8.33
CA PHE A 83 17.98 -19.62 7.68
C PHE A 83 17.79 -19.85 6.18
N MET A 84 16.66 -20.44 5.77
CA MET A 84 16.35 -20.66 4.36
C MET A 84 16.17 -19.34 3.59
N LEU A 85 15.66 -18.29 4.24
CA LEU A 85 15.23 -17.07 3.56
C LEU A 85 16.20 -15.89 3.69
N ALA A 86 17.08 -15.92 4.69
CA ALA A 86 18.15 -14.93 4.88
C ALA A 86 19.03 -14.69 3.64
N PRO A 87 19.34 -15.69 2.78
CA PRO A 87 20.14 -15.48 1.58
C PRO A 87 19.46 -14.67 0.48
N TYR A 88 18.12 -14.61 0.47
CA TYR A 88 17.34 -13.98 -0.60
C TYR A 88 16.96 -12.53 -0.27
N THR A 89 17.07 -12.13 0.99
CA THR A 89 16.79 -10.77 1.46
C THR A 89 18.09 -10.07 1.85
N ARG A 90 18.17 -8.76 1.59
CA ARG A 90 19.36 -7.95 1.92
C ARG A 90 19.09 -7.02 3.09
N PRO A 91 20.12 -6.73 3.92
CA PRO A 91 19.99 -5.71 4.94
C PRO A 91 19.66 -4.35 4.33
N LEU A 92 18.77 -3.60 4.98
CA LEU A 92 18.27 -2.31 4.51
C LEU A 92 19.39 -1.31 4.19
N ASN A 93 20.40 -1.18 5.06
CA ASN A 93 21.58 -0.32 4.82
C ASN A 93 22.31 -0.68 3.52
N SER A 94 22.39 -1.97 3.19
CA SER A 94 23.07 -2.39 1.97
C SER A 94 22.28 -1.99 0.72
N GLU A 95 20.95 -2.00 0.78
CA GLU A 95 20.10 -1.55 -0.32
C GLU A 95 20.10 -0.03 -0.45
N ILE A 96 20.14 0.71 0.67
CA ILE A 96 20.32 2.17 0.68
C ILE A 96 21.62 2.56 -0.04
N ASN A 97 22.74 1.90 0.29
CA ASN A 97 24.02 2.17 -0.35
C ASN A 97 24.00 1.87 -1.86
N ASP A 98 23.27 0.83 -2.29
CA ASP A 98 23.12 0.53 -3.71
C ASP A 98 22.27 1.59 -4.43
N LEU A 99 21.21 2.10 -3.81
CA LEU A 99 20.43 3.22 -4.35
C LEU A 99 21.27 4.49 -4.45
N GLU A 100 22.10 4.78 -3.45
CA GLU A 100 23.05 5.89 -3.51
C GLU A 100 24.03 5.75 -4.68
N ALA A 101 24.57 4.55 -4.91
CA ALA A 101 25.43 4.31 -6.06
C ALA A 101 24.71 4.54 -7.41
N VAL A 102 23.43 4.19 -7.51
CA VAL A 102 22.60 4.48 -8.70
C VAL A 102 22.41 6.00 -8.89
N ILE A 103 22.13 6.72 -7.79
CA ILE A 103 21.93 8.17 -7.78
C ILE A 103 23.23 8.90 -8.17
N ASP A 104 24.35 8.55 -7.54
CA ASP A 104 25.66 9.18 -7.76
C ASP A 104 26.15 8.97 -9.19
N ALA A 105 25.87 7.80 -9.77
CA ALA A 105 26.14 7.52 -11.17
C ALA A 105 25.14 8.19 -12.15
N ASN A 106 24.13 8.89 -11.63
CA ASN A 106 23.03 9.51 -12.39
C ASN A 106 22.40 8.55 -13.42
N MET A 107 22.24 7.29 -13.03
CA MET A 107 21.69 6.27 -13.93
C MET A 107 20.27 6.65 -14.34
N ASP A 108 19.89 6.32 -15.58
CA ASP A 108 18.48 6.37 -15.98
C ASP A 108 17.71 5.16 -15.40
N ILE A 109 16.42 5.08 -15.73
CA ILE A 109 15.59 3.98 -15.23
C ILE A 109 16.10 2.61 -15.69
N ALA A 110 16.66 2.53 -16.90
CA ALA A 110 17.24 1.30 -17.42
C ALA A 110 18.46 0.86 -16.59
N GLY A 111 19.35 1.80 -16.24
CA GLY A 111 20.50 1.55 -15.37
C GLY A 111 20.10 1.16 -13.95
N PHE A 112 19.06 1.79 -13.39
CA PHE A 112 18.46 1.35 -12.11
C PHE A 112 17.98 -0.10 -12.21
N CYS A 113 17.19 -0.44 -13.22
CA CYS A 113 16.62 -1.78 -13.39
C CYS A 113 17.71 -2.85 -13.57
N ALA A 114 18.74 -2.56 -14.37
CA ALA A 114 19.88 -3.46 -14.55
C ALA A 114 20.61 -3.70 -13.22
N THR A 115 20.86 -2.64 -12.45
CA THR A 115 21.51 -2.72 -11.14
C THR A 115 20.66 -3.53 -10.15
N ALA A 116 19.35 -3.25 -10.08
CA ALA A 116 18.42 -3.97 -9.20
C ALA A 116 18.37 -5.48 -9.53
N SER A 117 18.40 -5.83 -10.82
CA SER A 117 18.45 -7.23 -11.28
C SER A 117 19.78 -7.91 -10.93
N ASP A 118 20.93 -7.27 -11.19
CA ASP A 118 22.25 -7.86 -10.94
C ASP A 118 22.53 -8.08 -9.45
N ARG A 119 22.08 -7.16 -8.61
CA ARG A 119 22.32 -7.16 -7.16
C ARG A 119 21.53 -8.23 -6.39
N GLN A 120 20.69 -9.02 -7.06
CA GLN A 120 20.07 -10.21 -6.46
C GLN A 120 20.91 -11.49 -6.62
N LYS A 121 21.95 -11.53 -7.47
CA LYS A 121 22.82 -12.70 -7.60
C LYS A 121 23.39 -13.05 -6.21
N THR A 122 22.79 -14.06 -5.57
CA THR A 122 23.00 -14.34 -4.15
C THR A 122 24.47 -14.61 -3.89
N SER A 123 24.97 -14.22 -2.72
CA SER A 123 26.34 -14.50 -2.29
C SER A 123 26.59 -15.97 -1.96
N LEU A 124 25.63 -16.87 -2.20
CA LEU A 124 25.78 -18.32 -2.02
C LEU A 124 26.27 -18.97 -3.32
N PRO A 125 27.52 -19.46 -3.39
CA PRO A 125 28.09 -20.05 -4.61
C PRO A 125 27.29 -21.24 -5.15
N ASN A 126 26.59 -21.97 -4.27
CA ASN A 126 25.85 -23.18 -4.63
C ASN A 126 24.39 -22.93 -5.04
N PHE A 127 23.89 -21.69 -4.96
CA PHE A 127 22.54 -21.33 -5.40
C PHE A 127 22.52 -20.61 -6.76
N GLN A 128 23.69 -20.30 -7.32
CA GLN A 128 23.83 -19.70 -8.67
C GLN A 128 23.36 -20.63 -9.80
N THR A 129 23.13 -21.92 -9.52
CA THR A 129 22.78 -22.94 -10.52
C THR A 129 21.30 -23.30 -10.54
N ARG A 130 20.47 -22.70 -9.67
CA ARG A 130 19.02 -22.89 -9.77
C ARG A 130 18.50 -22.02 -10.91
N PRO A 131 17.70 -22.57 -11.85
CA PRO A 131 17.12 -21.78 -12.91
C PRO A 131 16.24 -20.70 -12.28
N ALA A 132 16.26 -19.51 -12.88
CA ALA A 132 15.67 -18.31 -12.30
C ALA A 132 14.13 -18.40 -12.14
N GLU A 133 13.54 -19.43 -12.72
CA GLU A 133 12.16 -19.85 -12.52
C GLU A 133 11.87 -20.22 -11.07
N ASP A 134 12.69 -21.00 -10.38
CA ASP A 134 12.40 -21.46 -9.01
C ASP A 134 12.61 -20.40 -7.90
N GLU A 135 12.89 -19.13 -8.26
CA GLU A 135 13.18 -18.09 -7.27
C GLU A 135 11.89 -17.49 -6.70
N PRO A 136 11.68 -17.55 -5.36
CA PRO A 136 10.47 -17.00 -4.74
C PRO A 136 10.33 -15.49 -4.99
N LEU A 137 9.08 -15.04 -5.21
CA LEU A 137 8.72 -13.64 -5.49
C LEU A 137 8.28 -12.89 -4.22
N GLY A 138 8.13 -11.56 -4.32
CA GLY A 138 7.53 -10.72 -3.27
C GLY A 138 8.43 -10.56 -2.05
N PHE A 139 7.90 -10.89 -0.86
CA PHE A 139 8.59 -10.75 0.43
C PHE A 139 9.99 -11.37 0.48
N MET A 140 10.24 -12.32 -0.40
CA MET A 140 11.43 -13.15 -0.40
C MET A 140 12.61 -12.49 -1.10
N ARG A 141 12.42 -11.34 -1.74
CA ARG A 141 13.45 -10.64 -2.53
C ARG A 141 13.88 -9.35 -1.86
N ASN A 142 14.98 -8.78 -2.33
CA ASN A 142 15.36 -7.42 -1.92
C ASN A 142 14.36 -6.40 -2.50
N ARG A 143 14.20 -5.27 -1.80
CA ARG A 143 13.21 -4.23 -2.11
C ARG A 143 13.52 -3.56 -3.45
N MET A 144 14.80 -3.35 -3.78
CA MET A 144 15.19 -2.77 -5.07
C MET A 144 14.72 -3.62 -6.27
N ARG A 145 14.86 -4.95 -6.22
CA ARG A 145 14.37 -5.82 -7.30
C ARG A 145 12.85 -5.85 -7.34
N ASN A 146 12.18 -5.82 -6.18
CA ASN A 146 10.72 -5.69 -6.15
C ASN A 146 10.29 -4.39 -6.84
N ALA A 147 10.95 -3.27 -6.59
CA ALA A 147 10.69 -2.01 -7.31
C ALA A 147 10.89 -2.14 -8.84
N ALA A 148 11.96 -2.80 -9.28
CA ALA A 148 12.20 -3.04 -10.71
C ALA A 148 11.14 -3.97 -11.34
N LEU A 149 10.72 -5.02 -10.61
CA LEU A 149 9.66 -5.94 -11.05
C LEU A 149 8.31 -5.24 -11.15
N LEU A 150 7.99 -4.36 -10.21
CA LEU A 150 6.78 -3.54 -10.26
C LEU A 150 6.73 -2.73 -11.56
N ILE A 151 7.80 -1.96 -11.83
CA ILE A 151 7.91 -1.13 -13.03
C ILE A 151 7.83 -1.98 -14.31
N ALA A 152 8.56 -3.10 -14.35
CA ALA A 152 8.62 -4.00 -15.49
C ALA A 152 7.29 -4.71 -15.77
N SER A 153 6.54 -5.04 -14.72
CA SER A 153 5.26 -5.74 -14.85
C SER A 153 4.19 -4.80 -15.39
N ALA A 154 4.22 -3.51 -15.03
CA ALA A 154 3.23 -2.54 -15.47
C ALA A 154 3.89 -1.31 -16.16
N PRO A 155 4.58 -1.49 -17.30
CA PRO A 155 5.32 -0.43 -17.98
C PRO A 155 4.42 0.73 -18.44
N GLN A 156 3.11 0.49 -18.61
CA GLN A 156 2.11 1.48 -18.97
C GLN A 156 1.78 2.46 -17.85
N ILE A 157 1.96 2.10 -16.58
CA ILE A 157 1.76 3.03 -15.45
C ILE A 157 2.75 4.18 -15.60
N ASP A 158 2.45 5.40 -15.17
CA ASP A 158 3.34 6.57 -15.26
C ASP A 158 4.01 6.89 -13.92
N LEU A 159 3.29 6.65 -12.83
CA LEU A 159 3.71 6.90 -11.47
C LEU A 159 3.18 5.80 -10.55
N PHE A 160 4.06 5.23 -9.73
CA PHE A 160 3.70 4.30 -8.66
C PHE A 160 3.77 5.01 -7.32
N ILE A 161 2.68 4.94 -6.55
CA ILE A 161 2.63 5.44 -5.17
C ILE A 161 2.80 4.26 -4.23
N THR A 162 4.00 4.12 -3.71
CA THR A 162 4.32 2.98 -2.84
C THR A 162 4.09 3.32 -1.38
N SER A 163 3.17 2.59 -0.76
CA SER A 163 2.83 2.71 0.64
C SER A 163 3.85 1.98 1.50
N MET A 164 4.66 2.74 2.24
CA MET A 164 5.46 2.19 3.32
C MET A 164 4.50 1.54 4.34
N VAL A 165 4.87 0.35 4.82
CA VAL A 165 4.10 -0.36 5.85
C VAL A 165 4.91 -0.38 7.12
N ASP A 166 4.25 -0.05 8.24
CA ASP A 166 4.80 -0.22 9.57
C ASP A 166 4.26 -1.49 10.20
N MET A 167 5.10 -2.50 10.30
CA MET A 167 4.77 -3.79 10.91
C MET A 167 5.05 -3.79 12.42
N TYR A 168 4.97 -2.62 13.08
CA TYR A 168 5.14 -2.55 14.53
C TYR A 168 4.15 -3.44 15.26
N GLU A 169 4.67 -4.26 16.17
CA GLU A 169 3.90 -5.08 17.08
C GLU A 169 4.55 -4.94 18.46
N VAL A 170 3.72 -4.79 19.51
CA VAL A 170 4.12 -4.40 20.88
C VAL A 170 5.04 -5.43 21.56
N HIS A 171 5.21 -6.63 20.99
CA HIS A 171 5.80 -7.78 21.69
C HIS A 171 6.98 -8.41 20.92
N GLY A 172 8.15 -7.77 20.94
CA GLY A 172 9.40 -8.40 20.51
C GLY A 172 10.65 -7.55 20.74
N GLU A 173 11.68 -8.12 21.38
CA GLU A 173 13.04 -7.56 21.35
C GLU A 173 13.62 -7.69 19.94
N VAL A 174 13.32 -6.78 19.01
CA VAL A 174 13.97 -6.91 17.70
C VAL A 174 14.14 -5.66 16.86
N ASP A 175 15.41 -5.41 16.53
CA ASP A 175 16.01 -4.56 15.49
C ASP A 175 15.47 -4.78 14.05
N PHE A 176 14.32 -5.44 13.85
CA PHE A 176 13.83 -5.81 12.51
C PHE A 176 13.29 -4.64 11.71
N TYR A 177 12.63 -3.69 12.37
CA TYR A 177 12.01 -2.57 11.69
C TYR A 177 12.53 -1.25 12.24
N ASP A 178 13.29 -0.55 11.40
CA ASP A 178 13.74 0.81 11.66
C ASP A 178 12.98 1.77 10.72
N PRO A 179 11.97 2.51 11.22
CA PRO A 179 11.20 3.43 10.38
C PRO A 179 12.06 4.52 9.72
N HIS A 180 13.16 4.94 10.35
CA HIS A 180 14.06 5.95 9.78
C HIS A 180 14.82 5.41 8.59
N LYS A 181 15.36 4.20 8.70
CA LYS A 181 16.03 3.55 7.57
C LYS A 181 15.04 3.23 6.45
N GLN A 182 13.80 2.84 6.77
CA GLN A 182 12.76 2.62 5.75
C GLN A 182 12.45 3.90 4.99
N ARG A 183 12.20 4.99 5.72
CA ARG A 183 11.99 6.31 5.15
C ARG A 183 13.13 6.72 4.21
N LEU A 184 14.37 6.50 4.65
CA LEU A 184 15.56 6.79 3.86
C LEU A 184 15.62 5.92 2.59
N PHE A 185 15.36 4.61 2.70
CA PHE A 185 15.29 3.71 1.55
C PHE A 185 14.26 4.20 0.51
N TYR A 186 13.03 4.47 0.93
CA TYR A 186 11.96 4.94 0.04
C TYR A 186 12.29 6.31 -0.59
N SER A 187 12.90 7.21 0.17
CA SER A 187 13.38 8.49 -0.34
C SER A 187 14.44 8.30 -1.44
N LYS A 188 15.45 7.47 -1.20
CA LYS A 188 16.49 7.16 -2.18
C LYS A 188 15.93 6.41 -3.38
N LEU A 189 14.93 5.55 -3.20
CA LEU A 189 14.25 4.86 -4.29
C LEU A 189 13.53 5.85 -5.21
N ALA A 190 12.87 6.87 -4.66
CA ALA A 190 12.23 7.91 -5.46
C ALA A 190 13.25 8.69 -6.33
N LEU A 191 14.42 9.02 -5.78
CA LEU A 191 15.50 9.67 -6.53
C LEU A 191 16.13 8.75 -7.58
N ALA A 192 16.48 7.52 -7.20
CA ALA A 192 17.10 6.53 -8.07
C ALA A 192 16.21 6.16 -9.27
N THR A 193 14.89 6.18 -9.07
CA THR A 193 13.90 5.93 -10.13
C THR A 193 13.43 7.21 -10.85
N LYS A 194 14.05 8.36 -10.58
CA LYS A 194 13.75 9.66 -11.20
C LYS A 194 12.27 10.03 -11.09
N GLY A 195 11.68 9.76 -9.93
CA GLY A 195 10.28 10.04 -9.60
C GLY A 195 9.27 9.09 -10.20
N ARG A 196 9.71 7.96 -10.77
CA ARG A 196 8.83 6.88 -11.24
C ARG A 196 8.07 6.22 -10.09
N ILE A 197 8.70 6.14 -8.93
CA ILE A 197 8.11 5.70 -7.67
C ILE A 197 8.14 6.90 -6.71
N LEU A 198 7.02 7.18 -6.07
CA LEU A 198 6.92 8.16 -4.98
C LEU A 198 6.27 7.50 -3.76
N PRO A 199 6.74 7.78 -2.54
CA PRO A 199 6.26 7.02 -1.39
C PRO A 199 5.15 7.72 -0.59
N PHE A 200 4.37 6.90 0.12
CA PHE A 200 3.64 7.29 1.32
C PHE A 200 4.37 6.80 2.57
N VAL A 201 4.39 7.64 3.61
CA VAL A 201 5.08 7.33 4.85
C VAL A 201 4.12 6.57 5.72
N SER A 202 4.57 5.49 6.35
CA SER A 202 3.74 4.80 7.32
C SER A 202 3.62 5.64 8.58
N PHE A 203 2.43 5.63 9.18
CA PHE A 203 2.20 6.09 10.54
C PHE A 203 1.47 5.01 11.32
N GLN A 204 2.09 4.58 12.42
CA GLN A 204 1.47 3.67 13.38
C GLN A 204 1.22 4.41 14.70
N PRO A 205 -0.02 4.89 14.96
CA PRO A 205 -0.42 5.57 16.19
C PRO A 205 0.01 4.87 17.48
N GLU A 206 -0.03 3.54 17.53
CA GLU A 206 0.39 2.78 18.72
C GLU A 206 1.88 2.96 18.99
N ARG A 207 2.72 2.78 17.96
CA ARG A 207 4.16 3.06 18.06
C ARG A 207 4.39 4.50 18.47
N ALA A 208 3.69 5.45 17.85
CA ALA A 208 3.85 6.86 18.14
C ALA A 208 3.50 7.18 19.61
N ALA A 209 2.43 6.59 20.16
CA ALA A 209 2.04 6.76 21.55
C ALA A 209 3.09 6.17 22.52
N GLU A 210 3.65 5.00 22.22
CA GLU A 210 4.65 4.34 23.06
C GLU A 210 6.04 5.01 22.97
N GLN A 211 6.45 5.43 21.78
CA GLN A 211 7.77 6.01 21.53
C GLN A 211 7.83 7.53 21.76
N THR A 212 6.70 8.20 22.04
CA THR A 212 6.69 9.60 22.49
C THR A 212 7.57 9.82 23.72
N TYR A 213 7.85 8.78 24.52
CA TYR A 213 8.73 8.87 25.68
C TYR A 213 10.24 8.87 25.34
N ASN A 214 10.62 8.43 24.13
CA ASN A 214 12.02 8.26 23.71
C ASN A 214 12.36 9.05 22.41
N ASP A 215 11.48 9.94 21.94
CA ASP A 215 11.67 10.87 20.80
C ASP A 215 11.95 10.26 19.40
N ASP A 216 11.97 8.93 19.25
CA ASP A 216 12.42 8.32 17.99
C ASP A 216 11.34 8.25 16.88
N TYR A 217 10.06 8.07 17.20
CA TYR A 217 8.99 7.98 16.18
C TYR A 217 7.74 8.74 16.61
N THR A 218 7.57 9.94 16.07
CA THR A 218 6.50 10.89 16.42
C THR A 218 5.85 11.47 15.16
N ILE A 219 4.90 12.39 15.33
CA ILE A 219 4.35 13.15 14.20
C ILE A 219 5.44 13.92 13.42
N ASP A 220 6.56 14.27 14.05
CA ASP A 220 7.68 14.95 13.39
C ASP A 220 8.43 14.06 12.40
N PHE A 221 8.46 12.75 12.65
CA PHE A 221 8.99 11.78 11.69
C PHE A 221 8.21 11.85 10.36
N VAL A 222 6.88 11.87 10.46
CA VAL A 222 5.95 11.99 9.31
C VAL A 222 6.12 13.33 8.61
N ARG A 223 6.19 14.43 9.39
CA ARG A 223 6.41 15.78 8.88
C ARG A 223 7.71 15.86 8.07
N SER A 224 8.83 15.39 8.62
CA SER A 224 10.12 15.38 7.91
C SER A 224 10.07 14.50 6.67
N ALA A 225 9.39 13.34 6.71
CA ALA A 225 9.20 12.50 5.52
C ALA A 225 8.58 13.29 4.35
N ILE A 226 7.51 14.05 4.63
CA ILE A 226 6.79 14.84 3.61
C ILE A 226 7.61 16.05 3.14
N LEU A 227 8.22 16.79 4.07
CA LEU A 227 8.91 18.05 3.76
C LEU A 227 10.29 17.88 3.14
N GLU A 228 10.96 16.76 3.40
CA GLU A 228 12.39 16.59 3.12
C GLU A 228 12.70 15.35 2.28
N HIS A 229 11.85 14.33 2.34
CA HIS A 229 12.15 13.01 1.77
C HIS A 229 11.29 12.61 0.56
N GLY A 230 10.47 13.54 0.04
CA GLY A 230 9.70 13.34 -1.19
C GLY A 230 8.41 12.54 -1.02
N PHE A 231 7.94 12.34 0.21
CA PHE A 231 6.71 11.63 0.49
C PHE A 231 5.48 12.47 0.14
N LEU A 232 4.47 11.83 -0.46
CA LEU A 232 3.26 12.52 -0.94
C LEU A 232 2.10 12.53 0.06
N GLY A 233 2.18 11.76 1.13
CA GLY A 233 1.09 11.56 2.08
C GLY A 233 1.39 10.43 3.04
N VAL A 234 0.38 10.05 3.82
CA VAL A 234 0.53 9.13 4.95
C VAL A 234 -0.29 7.87 4.73
N LYS A 235 0.28 6.71 4.99
CA LYS A 235 -0.41 5.43 5.08
C LYS A 235 -0.59 5.07 6.54
N ILE A 236 -1.81 4.77 6.95
CA ILE A 236 -2.10 4.07 8.21
C ILE A 236 -2.59 2.66 7.91
N HIS A 237 -2.34 1.75 8.84
CA HIS A 237 -2.74 0.36 8.71
C HIS A 237 -3.74 -0.02 9.82
N PRO A 238 -5.05 0.22 9.64
CA PRO A 238 -6.07 -0.08 10.66
C PRO A 238 -6.26 -1.57 10.94
N SER A 239 -5.56 -2.48 10.24
CA SER A 239 -5.43 -3.87 10.70
C SER A 239 -4.88 -3.97 12.12
N VAL A 240 -4.31 -2.89 12.64
CA VAL A 240 -3.85 -2.83 14.01
C VAL A 240 -4.91 -2.37 15.03
N GLY A 241 -6.18 -2.31 14.64
CA GLY A 241 -7.28 -2.01 15.59
C GLY A 241 -7.50 -0.53 15.88
N ILE A 242 -7.02 0.37 15.03
CA ILE A 242 -7.22 1.81 15.17
C ILE A 242 -8.60 2.22 14.69
N ASP A 243 -9.28 3.00 15.49
CA ASP A 243 -10.50 3.70 15.11
C ASP A 243 -10.19 5.15 14.69
N PRO A 244 -10.80 5.69 13.61
CA PRO A 244 -10.54 7.07 13.20
C PRO A 244 -11.17 8.14 14.11
N LEU A 245 -12.11 7.77 14.98
CA LEU A 245 -12.90 8.75 15.74
C LEU A 245 -12.72 8.60 17.25
N ASP A 246 -12.77 7.37 17.75
CA ASP A 246 -12.78 7.07 19.19
C ASP A 246 -12.05 5.76 19.51
N ASN A 247 -10.74 5.92 19.71
CA ASN A 247 -9.85 4.84 20.09
C ASN A 247 -10.04 4.37 21.55
N THR A 248 -10.78 5.11 22.39
CA THR A 248 -11.10 4.68 23.76
C THR A 248 -12.15 3.58 23.76
N ASN A 249 -13.21 3.75 22.96
CA ASN A 249 -14.35 2.83 22.94
C ASN A 249 -14.26 1.77 21.83
N PHE A 250 -13.69 2.10 20.67
CA PHE A 250 -13.67 1.21 19.51
C PHE A 250 -12.28 0.68 19.17
N GLY A 251 -11.24 1.43 19.53
CA GLY A 251 -9.87 1.00 19.34
C GLY A 251 -9.47 -0.23 20.17
N CYS A 252 -8.50 -0.99 19.67
CA CYS A 252 -7.95 -2.17 20.34
C CYS A 252 -6.52 -2.46 19.92
N ARG A 253 -5.78 -3.16 20.81
CA ARG A 253 -4.39 -3.56 20.56
C ARG A 253 -4.32 -4.65 19.50
N ASN A 254 -3.34 -4.55 18.60
CA ASN A 254 -3.05 -5.61 17.64
C ASN A 254 -2.14 -6.69 18.25
N THR A 255 -2.66 -7.38 19.26
CA THR A 255 -1.99 -8.49 19.93
C THR A 255 -2.64 -9.81 19.55
N SER A 256 -1.82 -10.85 19.50
CA SER A 256 -2.22 -12.24 19.33
C SER A 256 -2.62 -12.93 20.64
N SER A 257 -2.30 -12.33 21.79
CA SER A 257 -2.40 -13.00 23.09
C SER A 257 -3.87 -13.14 23.48
N PRO A 258 -4.42 -14.37 23.65
CA PRO A 258 -5.83 -14.58 23.97
C PRO A 258 -6.32 -13.80 25.19
N ASP A 259 -5.46 -13.62 26.20
CA ASP A 259 -5.78 -12.88 27.42
C ASP A 259 -5.79 -11.36 27.21
N GLU A 260 -5.21 -10.86 26.11
CA GLU A 260 -5.22 -9.46 25.70
C GLU A 260 -6.18 -9.18 24.52
N LEU A 261 -6.75 -10.23 23.89
CA LEU A 261 -7.68 -10.13 22.76
C LEU A 261 -8.99 -9.39 23.11
N ASP A 262 -9.35 -9.33 24.39
CA ASP A 262 -10.50 -8.59 24.89
C ASP A 262 -10.21 -7.09 25.12
N GLY A 263 -8.94 -6.66 24.99
CA GLY A 263 -8.48 -5.33 25.36
C GLY A 263 -8.84 -4.24 24.35
N VAL A 264 -9.98 -3.58 24.56
CA VAL A 264 -10.11 -2.15 24.27
C VAL A 264 -8.86 -1.45 24.84
N TRP A 265 -8.26 -0.51 24.10
CA TRP A 265 -7.25 0.36 24.72
C TRP A 265 -7.81 1.08 25.96
N GLY A 266 -9.12 1.33 25.96
CA GLY A 266 -9.88 1.77 27.13
C GLY A 266 -9.48 3.18 27.59
N GLU A 267 -9.84 3.51 28.82
CA GLU A 267 -9.62 4.86 29.39
C GLU A 267 -8.13 5.19 29.60
N GLN A 268 -7.27 4.18 29.68
CA GLN A 268 -5.84 4.39 29.93
C GLN A 268 -5.08 4.67 28.65
N ASP A 269 -5.15 3.79 27.65
CA ASP A 269 -4.33 3.90 26.44
C ASP A 269 -5.05 4.64 25.30
N GLY A 270 -6.37 4.50 25.21
CA GLY A 270 -7.19 5.03 24.12
C GLY A 270 -7.01 6.53 23.87
N PRO A 271 -6.99 7.38 24.92
CA PRO A 271 -6.75 8.81 24.74
C PRO A 271 -5.38 9.15 24.14
N TYR A 272 -4.34 8.35 24.40
CA TYR A 272 -3.02 8.57 23.81
C TYR A 272 -3.01 8.24 22.32
N ILE A 273 -3.64 7.13 21.94
CA ILE A 273 -3.79 6.77 20.53
C ILE A 273 -4.63 7.82 19.79
N GLN A 274 -5.75 8.24 20.38
CA GLN A 274 -6.61 9.28 19.80
C GLN A 274 -5.82 10.58 19.59
N LYS A 275 -5.01 10.99 20.57
CA LYS A 275 -4.15 12.16 20.44
C LYS A 275 -3.19 12.05 19.25
N GLN A 276 -2.60 10.88 18.98
CA GLN A 276 -1.72 10.68 17.83
C GLN A 276 -2.48 10.75 16.50
N MET A 277 -3.72 10.25 16.46
CA MET A 277 -4.60 10.39 15.29
C MET A 277 -4.98 11.85 15.03
N ASP A 278 -5.35 12.59 16.07
CA ASP A 278 -5.69 14.02 15.93
C ASP A 278 -4.48 14.84 15.44
N LEU A 279 -3.27 14.59 15.97
CA LEU A 279 -2.03 15.20 15.46
C LEU A 279 -1.75 14.87 13.99
N LEU A 280 -2.10 13.66 13.56
CA LEU A 280 -1.99 13.27 12.16
C LEU A 280 -2.98 14.02 11.27
N TYR A 281 -4.23 14.22 11.73
CA TYR A 281 -5.23 15.00 10.99
C TYR A 281 -4.79 16.45 10.82
N ASP A 282 -4.32 17.07 11.90
CA ASP A 282 -3.76 18.43 11.89
C ASP A 282 -2.61 18.53 10.86
N LEU A 283 -1.66 17.57 10.89
CA LEU A 283 -0.53 17.56 9.97
C LEU A 283 -0.96 17.40 8.51
N CYS A 284 -1.87 16.46 8.22
CA CYS A 284 -2.37 16.23 6.87
C CYS A 284 -3.09 17.46 6.31
N HIS A 285 -3.85 18.17 7.14
CA HIS A 285 -4.46 19.44 6.78
C HIS A 285 -3.43 20.54 6.54
N GLU A 286 -2.50 20.73 7.47
CA GLU A 286 -1.45 21.75 7.42
C GLU A 286 -0.59 21.63 6.16
N LEU A 287 -0.13 20.41 5.86
CA LEU A 287 0.76 20.14 4.72
C LEU A 287 -0.01 19.87 3.41
N ASP A 288 -1.34 19.85 3.48
CA ASP A 288 -2.25 19.56 2.38
C ASP A 288 -1.93 18.23 1.68
N VAL A 289 -1.69 17.18 2.47
CA VAL A 289 -1.39 15.83 1.99
C VAL A 289 -2.53 14.86 2.34
N PRO A 290 -2.77 13.83 1.50
CA PRO A 290 -3.76 12.82 1.79
C PRO A 290 -3.31 11.79 2.83
N LEU A 291 -4.32 11.12 3.39
CA LEU A 291 -4.20 9.90 4.17
C LEU A 291 -4.76 8.72 3.37
N LEU A 292 -4.02 7.62 3.28
CA LEU A 292 -4.49 6.34 2.79
C LEU A 292 -4.64 5.37 3.96
N THR A 293 -5.76 4.69 4.03
CA THR A 293 -6.02 3.69 5.06
C THR A 293 -6.42 2.38 4.40
N HIS A 294 -5.89 1.27 4.91
CA HIS A 294 -6.32 -0.07 4.48
C HIS A 294 -7.76 -0.30 4.93
N HIS A 295 -8.61 -0.98 4.15
CA HIS A 295 -9.94 -1.40 4.62
C HIS A 295 -10.12 -2.90 4.38
N GLY A 296 -10.91 -3.53 5.25
CA GLY A 296 -11.08 -4.99 5.30
C GLY A 296 -10.12 -5.70 6.27
N THR A 297 -10.36 -6.99 6.44
CA THR A 297 -9.58 -7.90 7.28
C THR A 297 -8.26 -8.23 6.59
N GLY A 298 -7.25 -7.38 6.80
CA GLY A 298 -5.91 -7.59 6.28
C GLY A 298 -5.26 -8.86 6.84
N ILE A 299 -4.20 -9.35 6.19
CA ILE A 299 -3.50 -10.58 6.59
C ILE A 299 -2.88 -10.49 8.00
N LEU A 300 -2.60 -9.28 8.47
CA LEU A 300 -2.06 -8.98 9.79
C LEU A 300 -3.10 -8.39 10.75
N ALA A 301 -4.37 -8.37 10.34
CA ALA A 301 -5.44 -7.94 11.22
C ALA A 301 -5.65 -8.96 12.33
N ASN A 302 -5.83 -8.49 13.55
CA ASN A 302 -6.53 -9.24 14.57
C ASN A 302 -8.06 -9.14 14.30
N PRO A 303 -8.72 -10.20 13.78
CA PRO A 303 -10.13 -10.10 13.40
C PRO A 303 -11.05 -9.96 14.62
N THR A 304 -10.65 -10.49 15.78
CA THR A 304 -11.39 -10.32 17.04
C THR A 304 -11.46 -8.86 17.44
N CYS A 305 -10.35 -8.14 17.26
CA CYS A 305 -10.26 -6.71 17.49
C CYS A 305 -11.02 -5.91 16.43
N GLN A 306 -10.80 -6.18 15.14
CA GLN A 306 -11.45 -5.42 14.07
C GLN A 306 -12.96 -5.58 14.03
N LEU A 307 -13.47 -6.78 14.29
CA LEU A 307 -14.88 -7.14 14.17
C LEU A 307 -15.55 -7.22 15.56
N ARG A 308 -15.10 -6.39 16.50
CA ARG A 308 -15.57 -6.45 17.89
C ARG A 308 -16.98 -5.85 18.02
N GLY A 309 -17.85 -6.58 18.71
CA GLY A 309 -19.21 -6.14 19.01
C GLY A 309 -20.23 -6.55 17.95
N ASP A 310 -21.51 -6.46 18.32
CA ASP A 310 -22.63 -6.92 17.49
C ASP A 310 -23.00 -5.93 16.38
N ASN A 311 -22.52 -4.68 16.45
CA ASN A 311 -22.80 -3.62 15.49
C ASN A 311 -21.61 -3.45 14.52
N PRO A 312 -21.76 -3.80 13.23
CA PRO A 312 -20.69 -3.64 12.25
C PRO A 312 -20.29 -2.19 11.97
N ASP A 313 -21.13 -1.22 12.33
CA ASP A 313 -20.76 0.20 12.23
C ASP A 313 -19.67 0.60 13.24
N ASP A 314 -19.54 -0.14 14.34
CA ASP A 314 -18.58 0.11 15.41
C ASP A 314 -17.24 -0.63 15.21
N TRP A 315 -17.13 -1.41 14.14
CA TRP A 315 -15.91 -2.16 13.80
C TRP A 315 -14.82 -1.22 13.31
N THR A 316 -13.56 -1.44 13.71
CA THR A 316 -12.44 -0.53 13.37
C THR A 316 -12.07 -0.55 11.88
N ASN A 317 -12.52 -1.57 11.15
CA ASN A 317 -12.41 -1.65 9.69
C ASN A 317 -13.66 -1.15 8.95
N SER A 318 -14.68 -0.68 9.67
CA SER A 318 -15.87 -0.04 9.11
C SER A 318 -15.55 1.37 8.62
N THR A 319 -16.28 1.80 7.60
CA THR A 319 -16.19 3.17 7.08
C THR A 319 -17.04 4.16 7.87
N HIS A 320 -17.92 3.68 8.76
CA HIS A 320 -18.89 4.53 9.45
C HIS A 320 -18.20 5.65 10.25
N HIS A 321 -17.23 5.31 11.09
CA HIS A 321 -16.47 6.30 11.86
C HIS A 321 -15.57 7.19 10.98
N TRP A 322 -15.16 6.73 9.78
CA TRP A 322 -14.52 7.61 8.81
C TRP A 322 -15.48 8.69 8.30
N ILE A 323 -16.73 8.34 7.98
CA ILE A 323 -17.74 9.31 7.55
C ILE A 323 -17.98 10.35 8.65
N GLN A 324 -18.21 9.90 9.89
CA GLN A 324 -18.40 10.79 11.04
C GLN A 324 -17.18 11.69 11.30
N LEU A 325 -15.96 11.14 11.17
CA LEU A 325 -14.74 11.94 11.24
C LEU A 325 -14.72 13.03 10.16
N MET A 326 -15.07 12.69 8.91
CA MET A 326 -15.07 13.65 7.82
C MET A 326 -16.09 14.77 8.02
N GLU A 327 -17.26 14.47 8.57
CA GLU A 327 -18.26 15.47 8.96
C GLU A 327 -17.75 16.37 10.09
N ARG A 328 -17.10 15.79 11.11
CA ARG A 328 -16.45 16.53 12.21
C ARG A 328 -15.38 17.49 11.70
N LEU A 329 -14.56 17.02 10.75
CA LEU A 329 -13.41 17.74 10.23
C LEU A 329 -13.75 18.73 9.12
N GLU A 330 -14.96 18.70 8.54
CA GLU A 330 -15.31 19.52 7.37
C GLU A 330 -15.02 21.02 7.57
N GLN A 331 -15.34 21.54 8.76
CA GLN A 331 -15.19 22.97 9.07
C GLN A 331 -13.77 23.37 9.46
N THR A 332 -13.03 22.47 10.11
CA THR A 332 -11.70 22.75 10.68
C THR A 332 -10.57 22.31 9.76
N HIS A 333 -10.80 21.29 8.94
CA HIS A 333 -9.84 20.67 8.04
C HIS A 333 -10.41 20.47 6.62
N PRO A 334 -10.86 21.53 5.93
CA PRO A 334 -11.61 21.42 4.67
C PRO A 334 -10.83 20.78 3.50
N ASN A 335 -9.50 20.67 3.61
CA ASN A 335 -8.65 19.99 2.63
C ASN A 335 -8.19 18.58 3.08
N PHE A 336 -8.57 18.12 4.28
CA PHE A 336 -8.20 16.77 4.73
C PHE A 336 -8.86 15.75 3.80
N ARG A 337 -8.07 14.81 3.28
CA ARG A 337 -8.51 13.80 2.30
C ARG A 337 -8.13 12.42 2.78
N VAL A 338 -9.07 11.50 2.67
CA VAL A 338 -8.86 10.08 2.98
C VAL A 338 -9.18 9.20 1.77
N CYS A 339 -8.32 8.22 1.49
CA CYS A 339 -8.63 7.12 0.60
C CYS A 339 -8.83 5.85 1.42
N LEU A 340 -10.00 5.24 1.26
CA LEU A 340 -10.38 3.96 1.86
C LEU A 340 -10.02 2.88 0.84
N GLY A 341 -8.97 2.12 1.13
CA GLY A 341 -8.44 1.14 0.18
C GLY A 341 -9.44 0.01 -0.13
N HIS A 342 -9.22 -0.67 -1.25
CA HIS A 342 -9.84 -1.96 -1.57
C HIS A 342 -11.35 -1.85 -1.75
N LEU A 343 -11.79 -0.74 -2.37
CA LEU A 343 -13.20 -0.33 -2.44
C LEU A 343 -13.84 -0.37 -1.06
N SER A 344 -13.11 0.10 -0.03
CA SER A 344 -13.54 0.05 1.38
C SER A 344 -13.91 -1.36 1.89
N GLY A 345 -13.29 -2.41 1.34
CA GLY A 345 -13.63 -3.80 1.65
C GLY A 345 -15.06 -4.17 1.21
N GLY A 346 -15.57 -3.50 0.17
CA GLY A 346 -16.99 -3.54 -0.16
C GLY A 346 -17.47 -4.82 -0.82
N PHE A 347 -16.57 -5.62 -1.38
CA PHE A 347 -16.90 -6.88 -2.06
C PHE A 347 -16.15 -8.04 -1.43
N GLU A 348 -16.88 -9.09 -1.05
CA GLU A 348 -16.29 -10.31 -0.49
C GLU A 348 -17.01 -11.57 -1.00
N PHE A 349 -16.28 -12.68 -1.09
CA PHE A 349 -16.87 -13.98 -1.40
C PHE A 349 -17.24 -14.71 -0.11
N GLU A 350 -18.53 -14.97 0.08
CA GLU A 350 -19.03 -15.84 1.15
C GLU A 350 -19.57 -17.14 0.53
N GLN A 351 -18.91 -18.26 0.81
CA GLN A 351 -19.29 -19.59 0.30
C GLN A 351 -19.42 -19.64 -1.24
N GLY A 352 -18.50 -18.96 -1.95
CA GLY A 352 -18.48 -18.90 -3.42
C GLY A 352 -19.52 -17.96 -4.03
N THR A 353 -20.20 -17.16 -3.21
CA THR A 353 -21.13 -16.11 -3.67
C THR A 353 -20.53 -14.75 -3.35
N LEU A 354 -20.38 -13.91 -4.36
CA LEU A 354 -20.00 -12.51 -4.17
C LEU A 354 -21.10 -11.75 -3.42
N ARG A 355 -20.71 -11.03 -2.37
CA ARG A 355 -21.59 -10.18 -1.58
C ARG A 355 -21.02 -8.78 -1.47
N GLU A 356 -21.92 -7.81 -1.48
CA GLU A 356 -21.63 -6.44 -1.12
C GLU A 356 -21.76 -6.28 0.39
N HIS A 357 -20.75 -5.70 1.04
CA HIS A 357 -20.77 -5.46 2.48
C HIS A 357 -21.65 -4.23 2.80
N PRO A 358 -22.53 -4.26 3.83
CA PRO A 358 -23.47 -3.17 4.11
C PRO A 358 -22.85 -1.76 4.24
N TRP A 359 -21.67 -1.63 4.84
CA TRP A 359 -20.99 -0.33 4.97
C TRP A 359 -20.51 0.23 3.62
N PHE A 360 -20.33 -0.61 2.60
CA PHE A 360 -19.97 -0.14 1.27
C PHE A 360 -21.11 0.70 0.67
N SER A 361 -22.34 0.22 0.78
CA SER A 361 -23.52 0.97 0.35
C SER A 361 -23.63 2.29 1.12
N CYS A 362 -23.37 2.30 2.43
CA CYS A 362 -23.37 3.52 3.26
C CYS A 362 -22.32 4.54 2.78
N THR A 363 -21.08 4.09 2.56
CA THR A 363 -19.96 4.94 2.10
C THR A 363 -20.22 5.54 0.73
N THR A 364 -20.68 4.70 -0.20
CA THR A 364 -20.93 5.10 -1.57
C THR A 364 -22.15 6.03 -1.65
N GLN A 365 -23.20 5.78 -0.86
CA GLN A 365 -24.32 6.69 -0.71
C GLN A 365 -23.87 8.06 -0.19
N TYR A 366 -23.08 8.12 0.89
CA TYR A 366 -22.54 9.38 1.42
C TYR A 366 -21.77 10.15 0.34
N ILE A 367 -20.86 9.50 -0.38
CA ILE A 367 -20.10 10.13 -1.47
C ILE A 367 -21.05 10.67 -2.55
N LEU A 368 -22.02 9.87 -3.00
CA LEU A 368 -22.96 10.24 -4.07
C LEU A 368 -23.88 11.40 -3.68
N GLU A 369 -24.33 11.46 -2.44
CA GLU A 369 -25.14 12.55 -1.89
C GLU A 369 -24.35 13.86 -1.93
N ARG A 370 -23.12 13.86 -1.42
CA ARG A 370 -22.22 15.02 -1.43
C ARG A 370 -21.91 15.51 -2.85
N LEU A 371 -21.52 14.60 -3.74
CA LEU A 371 -21.27 14.93 -5.14
C LEU A 371 -22.53 15.43 -5.87
N THR A 372 -23.72 15.03 -5.43
CA THR A 372 -24.98 15.48 -6.03
C THR A 372 -25.43 16.82 -5.51
N ALA A 373 -25.21 17.10 -4.23
CA ALA A 373 -25.40 18.42 -3.65
C ALA A 373 -24.41 19.47 -4.19
N GLY A 374 -23.27 19.03 -4.76
CA GLY A 374 -22.18 19.91 -5.15
C GLY A 374 -21.28 20.28 -3.97
N ASP A 375 -21.39 19.54 -2.87
CA ASP A 375 -20.59 19.75 -1.68
C ASP A 375 -19.18 19.16 -1.82
N PRO A 376 -18.19 19.68 -1.08
CA PRO A 376 -16.88 19.06 -1.00
C PRO A 376 -16.96 17.61 -0.51
N CYS A 377 -16.51 16.66 -1.32
CA CYS A 377 -16.33 15.26 -0.91
C CYS A 377 -14.85 14.92 -0.91
N ASN A 378 -14.31 14.64 0.28
CA ASN A 378 -12.90 14.34 0.49
C ASN A 378 -12.63 12.86 0.85
N ILE A 379 -13.63 11.99 0.69
CA ILE A 379 -13.46 10.53 0.75
C ILE A 379 -13.25 10.00 -0.66
N TRP A 380 -12.26 9.14 -0.81
CA TRP A 380 -11.87 8.46 -2.04
C TRP A 380 -11.85 6.95 -1.82
N LEU A 381 -12.05 6.19 -2.89
CA LEU A 381 -11.96 4.74 -2.91
C LEU A 381 -10.87 4.34 -3.89
N ASP A 382 -10.00 3.39 -3.54
CA ASP A 382 -9.13 2.77 -4.54
C ASP A 382 -9.65 1.39 -4.97
N THR A 383 -9.16 0.91 -6.12
CA THR A 383 -9.55 -0.39 -6.68
C THR A 383 -8.58 -1.51 -6.31
N SER A 384 -7.81 -1.39 -5.22
CA SER A 384 -6.70 -2.30 -4.97
C SER A 384 -7.11 -3.62 -4.30
N ALA A 385 -6.18 -4.59 -4.23
CA ALA A 385 -6.32 -5.86 -3.51
C ALA A 385 -7.38 -6.86 -4.01
N HIS A 386 -7.76 -6.80 -5.29
CA HIS A 386 -8.62 -7.79 -5.92
C HIS A 386 -7.82 -8.74 -6.81
N ALA A 387 -7.00 -9.60 -6.18
CA ALA A 387 -6.17 -10.60 -6.88
C ALA A 387 -7.01 -11.59 -7.72
N GLU A 388 -8.29 -11.71 -7.39
CA GLU A 388 -9.26 -12.52 -8.12
C GLU A 388 -9.49 -11.98 -9.54
N LEU A 389 -9.33 -10.67 -9.80
CA LEU A 389 -9.65 -10.07 -11.10
C LEU A 389 -8.82 -10.60 -12.28
N PHE A 390 -7.75 -11.34 -12.01
CA PHE A 390 -6.86 -11.88 -13.03
C PHE A 390 -7.05 -13.36 -13.27
N GLU A 391 -7.77 -14.03 -12.38
CA GLU A 391 -7.99 -15.45 -12.53
C GLU A 391 -9.00 -15.69 -13.65
N ASP A 392 -8.82 -16.78 -14.40
CA ASP A 392 -9.83 -17.24 -15.37
C ASP A 392 -10.85 -18.12 -14.61
N THR A 393 -11.52 -17.51 -13.63
CA THR A 393 -12.47 -18.16 -12.73
C THR A 393 -13.82 -17.48 -12.79
N GLU A 394 -14.87 -18.22 -12.43
CA GLU A 394 -16.21 -17.66 -12.32
C GLU A 394 -16.28 -16.53 -11.27
N GLU A 395 -15.54 -16.67 -10.17
CA GLU A 395 -15.43 -15.64 -9.13
C GLU A 395 -14.80 -14.35 -9.68
N ALA A 396 -13.74 -14.44 -10.47
CA ALA A 396 -13.13 -13.29 -11.14
C ALA A 396 -14.14 -12.53 -12.03
N GLU A 397 -14.92 -13.25 -12.84
CA GLU A 397 -15.90 -12.65 -13.74
C GLU A 397 -17.10 -12.06 -12.99
N GLN A 398 -17.54 -12.69 -11.89
CA GLN A 398 -18.55 -12.12 -10.99
C GLN A 398 -18.07 -10.79 -10.40
N LEU A 399 -16.82 -10.73 -9.92
CA LEU A 399 -16.24 -9.51 -9.35
C LEU A 399 -16.08 -8.41 -10.40
N LYS A 400 -15.55 -8.73 -11.59
CA LYS A 400 -15.47 -7.79 -12.73
C LYS A 400 -16.82 -7.20 -13.08
N THR A 401 -17.84 -8.06 -13.17
CA THR A 401 -19.23 -7.65 -13.48
C THR A 401 -19.78 -6.74 -12.40
N ALA A 402 -19.62 -7.11 -11.12
CA ALA A 402 -20.11 -6.31 -10.00
C ALA A 402 -19.46 -4.91 -9.96
N ILE A 403 -18.15 -4.81 -10.12
CA ILE A 403 -17.45 -3.53 -10.18
C ILE A 403 -17.93 -2.70 -11.39
N ALA A 404 -18.02 -3.31 -12.57
CA ALA A 404 -18.48 -2.62 -13.78
C ALA A 404 -19.91 -2.09 -13.63
N ASP A 405 -20.83 -2.92 -13.13
CA ASP A 405 -22.23 -2.54 -12.92
C ASP A 405 -22.39 -1.50 -11.82
N PHE A 406 -21.59 -1.57 -10.75
CA PHE A 406 -21.55 -0.57 -9.70
C PHE A 406 -21.17 0.81 -10.26
N ILE A 407 -20.07 0.90 -11.02
CA ILE A 407 -19.61 2.18 -11.60
C ILE A 407 -20.63 2.69 -12.63
N LYS A 408 -21.18 1.80 -13.45
CA LYS A 408 -22.18 2.15 -14.47
C LYS A 408 -23.47 2.69 -13.86
N THR A 409 -23.91 2.11 -12.74
CA THR A 409 -25.13 2.54 -12.03
C THR A 409 -24.89 3.85 -11.26
N ASN A 410 -23.65 4.09 -10.83
CA ASN A 410 -23.28 5.23 -10.01
C ASN A 410 -22.22 6.11 -10.71
N PRO A 411 -22.46 6.68 -11.90
CA PRO A 411 -21.41 7.29 -12.72
C PRO A 411 -20.64 8.42 -12.03
N LYS A 412 -21.25 9.14 -11.07
CA LYS A 412 -20.56 10.17 -10.27
C LYS A 412 -19.54 9.60 -9.30
N ILE A 413 -19.67 8.34 -8.86
CA ILE A 413 -18.69 7.71 -7.96
C ILE A 413 -17.31 7.63 -8.63
N ALA A 414 -17.26 7.57 -9.97
CA ALA A 414 -16.03 7.57 -10.73
C ALA A 414 -15.16 8.80 -10.43
N ASP A 415 -15.74 9.94 -10.01
CA ASP A 415 -14.99 11.14 -9.63
C ASP A 415 -14.24 11.00 -8.29
N ARG A 416 -14.49 9.90 -7.56
CA ARG A 416 -13.87 9.56 -6.27
C ARG A 416 -13.25 8.17 -6.23
N MET A 417 -13.13 7.53 -7.38
CA MET A 417 -12.42 6.26 -7.52
C MET A 417 -11.01 6.48 -8.07
N ILE A 418 -10.04 5.74 -7.56
CA ILE A 418 -8.63 5.81 -7.98
C ILE A 418 -8.13 4.40 -8.26
N TYR A 419 -7.38 4.22 -9.35
CA TYR A 419 -6.70 2.96 -9.58
C TYR A 419 -5.58 2.73 -8.55
N GLY A 420 -5.61 1.57 -7.90
CA GLY A 420 -4.52 1.06 -7.07
C GLY A 420 -4.44 -0.45 -7.29
N SER A 421 -3.24 -1.03 -7.26
CA SER A 421 -3.03 -2.45 -7.55
C SER A 421 -2.92 -3.35 -6.32
N ASP A 422 -2.56 -2.75 -5.20
CA ASP A 422 -2.04 -3.40 -4.00
C ASP A 422 -0.84 -4.29 -4.32
N TRP A 423 -0.06 -3.91 -5.34
CA TRP A 423 1.07 -4.67 -5.82
C TRP A 423 2.08 -4.85 -4.69
N HIS A 424 2.18 -6.07 -4.22
CA HIS A 424 3.16 -6.68 -3.32
C HIS A 424 2.63 -8.03 -2.79
N MET A 425 1.32 -8.28 -3.00
CA MET A 425 0.55 -9.37 -2.40
C MET A 425 -0.11 -10.38 -3.36
N PRO A 426 0.03 -10.35 -4.70
CA PRO A 426 -0.28 -11.57 -5.46
C PRO A 426 0.76 -11.95 -6.51
N SER A 427 0.75 -13.24 -6.82
CA SER A 427 1.74 -14.01 -7.59
C SER A 427 2.03 -13.35 -8.89
N GLY A 428 3.28 -13.01 -9.23
CA GLY A 428 3.82 -12.85 -10.59
C GLY A 428 2.97 -12.23 -11.73
N LEU A 429 1.76 -11.73 -11.48
CA LEU A 429 0.62 -11.61 -12.40
C LEU A 429 0.08 -10.18 -12.46
N ALA A 430 0.69 -9.27 -11.70
CA ALA A 430 0.46 -7.83 -11.73
C ALA A 430 0.39 -7.21 -13.13
N LYS A 431 1.08 -7.84 -14.09
CA LYS A 431 1.15 -7.38 -15.47
C LYS A 431 -0.21 -7.15 -16.11
N ASP A 432 -1.18 -7.98 -15.75
CA ASP A 432 -2.52 -7.91 -16.33
C ASP A 432 -3.52 -7.17 -15.45
N TYR A 433 -3.11 -6.58 -14.31
CA TYR A 433 -4.07 -5.93 -13.38
C TYR A 433 -4.64 -4.68 -13.97
N ALA A 434 -3.73 -3.77 -14.33
CA ALA A 434 -4.08 -2.50 -14.95
C ALA A 434 -4.87 -2.77 -16.22
N HIS A 435 -4.49 -3.80 -16.99
CA HIS A 435 -5.21 -4.16 -18.21
C HIS A 435 -6.63 -4.66 -17.92
N SER A 436 -6.79 -5.57 -16.95
CA SER A 436 -8.09 -6.14 -16.56
C SER A 436 -9.01 -5.07 -15.97
N MET A 437 -8.48 -4.22 -15.08
CA MET A 437 -9.20 -3.06 -14.55
C MET A 437 -9.59 -2.11 -15.69
N GLU A 438 -8.66 -1.70 -16.54
CA GLU A 438 -8.96 -0.83 -17.68
C GLU A 438 -10.05 -1.41 -18.61
N GLY A 439 -10.14 -2.73 -18.73
CA GLY A 439 -11.14 -3.43 -19.53
C GLY A 439 -12.57 -3.32 -18.99
N ILE A 440 -12.73 -3.14 -17.67
CA ILE A 440 -14.04 -3.02 -17.02
C ILE A 440 -14.45 -1.57 -16.73
N LEU A 441 -13.52 -0.61 -16.82
CA LEU A 441 -13.80 0.80 -16.57
C LEU A 441 -14.58 1.46 -17.73
N PRO A 442 -15.55 2.35 -17.44
CA PRO A 442 -16.34 3.03 -18.45
C PRO A 442 -15.58 4.21 -19.09
N ARG A 443 -16.29 5.15 -19.73
CA ARG A 443 -15.68 6.34 -20.37
C ARG A 443 -14.82 7.19 -19.42
N SER A 444 -15.10 7.17 -18.11
CA SER A 444 -14.29 7.86 -17.07
C SER A 444 -12.99 7.12 -16.72
N LYS A 445 -12.54 6.18 -17.56
CA LYS A 445 -11.28 5.45 -17.37
C LYS A 445 -10.08 6.36 -17.12
N GLN A 446 -9.96 7.49 -17.81
CA GLN A 446 -8.84 8.40 -17.61
C GLN A 446 -8.85 9.05 -16.23
N ASP A 447 -10.03 9.36 -15.70
CA ASP A 447 -10.16 9.90 -14.35
C ASP A 447 -9.72 8.89 -13.31
N ILE A 448 -10.27 7.68 -13.36
CA ILE A 448 -9.98 6.62 -12.39
C ILE A 448 -8.51 6.18 -12.49
N MET A 449 -7.98 6.01 -13.70
CA MET A 449 -6.63 5.50 -13.90
C MET A 449 -5.54 6.52 -13.60
N GLY A 450 -5.83 7.83 -13.52
CA GLY A 450 -4.78 8.83 -13.35
C GLY A 450 -5.21 10.18 -12.80
N HIS A 451 -6.21 10.85 -13.40
CA HIS A 451 -6.50 12.25 -13.04
C HIS A 451 -6.99 12.39 -11.60
N ASN A 452 -7.72 11.41 -11.09
CA ASN A 452 -8.19 11.39 -9.70
C ASN A 452 -7.03 11.24 -8.71
N ALA A 453 -6.02 10.42 -9.03
CA ALA A 453 -4.82 10.32 -8.20
C ALA A 453 -4.08 11.66 -8.12
N ILE A 454 -3.95 12.39 -9.23
CA ILE A 454 -3.33 13.73 -9.25
C ILE A 454 -4.06 14.69 -8.32
N LYS A 455 -5.40 14.71 -8.34
CA LYS A 455 -6.23 15.54 -7.45
C LYS A 455 -6.07 15.12 -5.98
N PHE A 456 -6.13 13.82 -5.69
CA PHE A 456 -6.04 13.28 -4.34
C PHE A 456 -4.68 13.57 -3.69
N LEU A 457 -3.60 13.33 -4.43
CA LEU A 457 -2.22 13.57 -4.01
C LEU A 457 -1.88 15.07 -3.92
N GLY A 458 -2.73 15.94 -4.46
CA GLY A 458 -2.45 17.37 -4.58
C GLY A 458 -1.26 17.66 -5.50
N LEU A 459 -0.98 16.79 -6.47
CA LEU A 459 0.12 16.98 -7.44
C LEU A 459 -0.14 18.15 -8.39
N ASN A 460 -1.38 18.66 -8.45
CA ASN A 460 -1.73 19.89 -9.14
C ASN A 460 -1.61 21.16 -8.29
N LYS A 461 -1.10 21.04 -7.05
CA LYS A 461 -1.02 22.17 -6.11
C LYS A 461 0.41 22.70 -6.02
N PRO A 462 0.60 24.04 -6.01
CA PRO A 462 1.94 24.64 -5.91
C PRO A 462 2.73 24.18 -4.68
N ALA A 463 2.06 23.95 -3.54
CA ALA A 463 2.73 23.50 -2.31
C ALA A 463 3.39 22.12 -2.49
N THR A 464 2.66 21.15 -3.05
CA THR A 464 3.20 19.80 -3.32
C THR A 464 4.29 19.85 -4.39
N LEU A 465 4.06 20.59 -5.47
CA LEU A 465 5.05 20.75 -6.55
C LEU A 465 6.34 21.38 -6.03
N GLY A 466 6.27 22.44 -5.23
CA GLY A 466 7.45 23.08 -4.64
C GLY A 466 8.24 22.15 -3.71
N ARG A 467 7.57 21.27 -2.94
CA ARG A 467 8.26 20.24 -2.16
C ARG A 467 8.99 19.23 -3.05
N LEU A 468 8.34 18.77 -4.12
CA LEU A 468 8.95 17.84 -5.06
C LEU A 468 10.10 18.48 -5.85
N GLU A 469 9.99 19.74 -6.27
CA GLU A 469 11.07 20.50 -6.90
C GLU A 469 12.29 20.59 -6.00
N LYS A 470 12.10 20.94 -4.72
CA LYS A 470 13.17 20.95 -3.72
C LYS A 470 13.79 19.56 -3.55
N PHE A 471 12.95 18.52 -3.50
CA PHE A 471 13.39 17.14 -3.32
C PHE A 471 14.22 16.64 -4.51
N PHE A 472 13.71 16.73 -5.75
CA PHE A 472 14.42 16.30 -6.95
C PHE A 472 15.58 17.24 -7.35
N GLY A 473 15.58 18.48 -6.84
CA GLY A 473 16.72 19.38 -6.93
C GLY A 473 18.02 18.80 -6.36
N GLN A 474 17.93 17.85 -5.42
CA GLN A 474 19.09 17.12 -4.88
C GLN A 474 19.89 16.36 -5.95
N ILE A 475 19.24 15.94 -7.03
CA ILE A 475 19.85 15.23 -8.16
C ILE A 475 19.84 16.07 -9.45
N ASN A 476 19.62 17.39 -9.34
CA ASN A 476 19.47 18.31 -10.46
C ASN A 476 18.45 17.85 -11.52
N LEU A 477 17.31 17.29 -11.08
CA LEU A 477 16.22 16.85 -11.95
C LEU A 477 15.02 17.80 -11.86
N PRO A 478 14.82 18.70 -12.83
CA PRO A 478 13.62 19.53 -12.90
C PRO A 478 12.36 18.66 -13.09
N LEU A 479 11.23 19.05 -12.49
CA LEU A 479 9.97 18.32 -12.64
C LEU A 479 9.52 18.22 -14.11
N SER A 480 9.77 19.24 -14.92
CA SER A 480 9.49 19.25 -16.36
C SER A 480 10.19 18.13 -17.15
N ASN A 481 11.22 17.50 -16.57
CA ASN A 481 11.91 16.37 -17.18
C ASN A 481 11.33 15.01 -16.74
N ILE A 482 10.41 14.98 -15.79
CA ILE A 482 9.78 13.75 -15.30
C ILE A 482 8.61 13.37 -16.21
N PRO A 483 8.53 12.12 -16.73
CA PRO A 483 7.52 11.75 -17.73
C PRO A 483 6.06 11.98 -17.32
N TRP A 484 5.67 11.61 -16.08
CA TRP A 484 4.29 11.80 -15.62
C TRP A 484 3.93 13.28 -15.48
N PHE A 485 4.89 14.14 -15.13
CA PHE A 485 4.66 15.58 -15.00
C PHE A 485 4.35 16.20 -16.36
N ARG A 486 5.11 15.86 -17.40
CA ARG A 486 4.82 16.31 -18.78
C ARG A 486 3.44 15.87 -19.27
N LYS A 487 2.98 14.69 -18.87
CA LYS A 487 1.61 14.23 -19.15
C LYS A 487 0.56 15.06 -18.41
N MET A 488 0.83 15.50 -17.18
CA MET A 488 -0.05 16.42 -16.46
C MET A 488 -0.16 17.78 -17.17
N GLU A 489 0.97 18.35 -17.63
CA GLU A 489 0.97 19.60 -18.41
C GLU A 489 0.15 19.45 -19.70
N ARG A 490 0.39 18.35 -20.43
CA ARG A 490 -0.35 18.03 -21.67
C ARG A 490 -1.85 17.87 -21.43
N ASP A 491 -2.22 17.18 -20.35
CA ASP A 491 -3.62 16.92 -19.99
C ASP A 491 -4.30 18.15 -19.34
N GLY A 492 -3.59 19.27 -19.17
CA GLY A 492 -4.14 20.51 -18.58
C GLY A 492 -4.48 20.37 -17.09
N LEU A 493 -3.75 19.51 -16.38
CA LEU A 493 -3.94 19.28 -14.94
C LEU A 493 -3.15 20.27 -14.07
N ILE A 494 -2.17 20.96 -14.64
CA ILE A 494 -1.33 22.00 -14.01
C ILE A 494 -1.13 23.20 -14.93
#